data_AF-A0A6I9NFP7-F1
#
_entry.id   AF-A0A6I9NFP7-F1
#
_cell.length_a   1.000
_cell.length_b   1.000
_cell.length_c   1.000
_cell.angle_alpha   90.00
_cell.angle_beta   90.00
_cell.angle_gamma   90.00
#
_symmetry.space_group_name_H-M   'P 1'
#
loop_
_entity.id
_entity.type
_entity.pdbx_description
1 polymer ?
#
loop_
_entity_poly.entity_id
_entity_poly.type
_entity_poly.pdbx_seq_one_letter_code
_entity_poly.pdbx_strand_id
1 'polypeptide(L)'
;LQLDYVVTCAVCTRSDAGDIHIHKKKCQEVFASPSKHAMDSKGEESKMSYPNIFFMIDNFEEVFSDMTVGEGEMVCVELVASDKSNTFQGVIFQGSIRYEALKKVYDNRVS
;
A
#
# COMPACT_ATOMS: atom_id res chain seq x y z
N LEU A 1 4.02 -22.41 9.20
CA LEU A 1 3.41 -21.29 9.92
C LEU A 1 2.49 -20.57 8.96
N GLN A 2 1.24 -20.34 9.34
CA GLN A 2 0.35 -19.44 8.60
C GLN A 2 0.50 -18.05 9.25
N LEU A 3 0.91 -17.07 8.45
CA LEU A 3 1.02 -15.69 8.86
C LEU A 3 -0.17 -14.91 8.28
N ASP A 4 -0.62 -13.94 9.06
CA ASP A 4 -1.59 -12.95 8.63
C ASP A 4 -0.83 -11.71 8.17
N TYR A 5 -1.31 -11.06 7.11
CA TYR A 5 -0.65 -9.91 6.52
C TYR A 5 -1.61 -8.73 6.41
N VAL A 6 -1.19 -7.57 6.89
CA VAL A 6 -1.99 -6.35 6.88
C VAL A 6 -1.23 -5.25 6.16
N VAL A 7 -1.83 -4.70 5.10
CA VAL A 7 -1.39 -3.45 4.48
C VAL A 7 -2.07 -2.29 5.19
N THR A 8 -1.28 -1.34 5.65
CA THR A 8 -1.74 -0.06 6.17
C THR A 8 -1.35 1.03 5.20
N CYS A 9 -2.33 1.82 4.74
CA CYS A 9 -2.09 3.04 3.98
C CYS A 9 -2.55 4.24 4.81
N ALA A 10 -1.74 5.31 4.85
CA ALA A 10 -2.08 6.53 5.54
C ALA A 10 -1.75 7.78 4.70
N VAL A 11 -2.68 8.74 4.65
CA VAL A 11 -2.39 10.10 4.15
C VAL A 11 -2.00 10.93 5.36
N CYS A 12 -0.85 11.60 5.27
CA CYS A 12 -0.31 12.38 6.36
C CYS A 12 0.44 13.62 5.87
N THR A 13 0.59 14.60 6.75
CA THR A 13 1.53 15.72 6.58
C THR A 13 2.72 15.52 7.51
N ARG A 14 3.87 16.08 7.12
CA ARG A 14 5.05 16.12 7.98
C ARG A 14 5.38 17.57 8.30
N SER A 15 5.35 17.91 9.58
CA SER A 15 5.74 19.24 10.03
C SER A 15 7.24 19.47 9.83
N ASP A 16 7.67 20.74 9.89
CA ASP A 16 9.08 21.12 9.83
C ASP A 16 9.89 20.58 11.03
N ALA A 17 9.22 20.35 12.16
CA ALA A 17 9.79 19.72 13.35
C ALA A 17 9.96 18.20 13.19
N GLY A 18 9.43 17.61 12.11
CA GLY A 18 9.50 16.17 11.81
C GLY A 18 8.28 15.37 12.27
N ASP A 19 7.35 15.98 13.01
CA ASP A 19 6.14 15.31 13.47
C ASP A 19 5.23 14.92 12.30
N ILE A 20 4.71 13.69 12.33
CA ILE A 20 3.78 13.16 11.33
C ILE A 20 2.35 13.32 11.83
N HIS A 21 1.53 14.01 11.05
CA HIS A 21 0.10 14.16 11.33
C HIS A 21 -0.71 13.31 10.36
N ILE A 22 -1.38 12.28 10.85
CA ILE A 22 -2.18 11.36 10.02
C ILE A 22 -3.58 11.94 9.82
N HIS A 23 -3.95 12.19 8.56
CA HIS A 23 -5.28 12.68 8.19
C HIS A 23 -6.25 11.54 7.93
N LYS A 24 -5.79 10.50 7.22
CA LYS A 24 -6.58 9.31 6.90
C LYS A 24 -5.71 8.08 7.05
N LYS A 25 -6.29 6.99 7.55
CA LYS A 25 -5.64 5.69 7.70
C LYS A 25 -6.62 4.59 7.36
N LYS A 26 -6.18 3.62 6.56
CA LYS A 26 -6.93 2.40 6.23
C LYS A 26 -6.01 1.21 6.41
N CYS A 27 -6.56 0.12 6.93
CA CYS A 27 -5.87 -1.15 7.09
C CYS A 27 -6.67 -2.22 6.37
N GLN A 28 -6.00 -3.06 5.58
CA GLN A 28 -6.60 -4.13 4.80
C GLN A 28 -5.79 -5.40 4.97
N GLU A 29 -6.45 -6.50 5.30
CA GLU A 29 -5.83 -7.83 5.25
C GLU A 29 -5.59 -8.22 3.79
N VAL A 30 -4.42 -8.82 3.54
CA VAL A 30 -3.97 -9.25 2.22
C VAL A 30 -3.37 -10.65 2.32
N PHE A 31 -3.23 -11.31 1.17
CA PHE A 31 -2.64 -12.64 1.10
C PHE A 31 -1.33 -12.62 0.31
N ALA A 32 -0.34 -13.34 0.83
CA ALA A 32 0.89 -13.61 0.11
C ALA A 32 0.61 -14.56 -1.06
N SER A 33 0.84 -14.08 -2.29
CA SER A 33 0.61 -14.84 -3.52
C SER A 33 1.90 -14.97 -4.34
N PRO A 34 2.29 -16.18 -4.78
CA PRO A 34 3.35 -16.37 -5.77
C PRO A 34 2.86 -16.10 -7.21
N SER A 35 1.58 -15.78 -7.38
CA SER A 35 0.96 -15.44 -8.66
C SER A 35 0.65 -13.95 -8.71
N LYS A 36 1.01 -13.30 -9.82
CA LYS A 36 0.67 -11.90 -10.10
C LYS A 36 -0.47 -11.87 -11.11
N HIS A 37 -1.51 -11.11 -10.82
CA HIS A 37 -2.50 -10.67 -11.80
C HIS A 37 -2.60 -9.13 -11.79
N ALA A 38 -3.05 -8.54 -12.88
CA ALA A 38 -3.22 -7.10 -12.98
C ALA A 38 -4.49 -6.68 -12.22
N MET A 39 -4.42 -5.67 -11.35
CA MET A 39 -5.58 -5.18 -10.60
C MET A 39 -6.56 -4.37 -11.46
N ASP A 40 -6.12 -3.91 -12.65
CA ASP A 40 -6.84 -3.00 -13.54
C ASP A 40 -7.57 -3.69 -14.71
N SER A 41 -7.42 -5.01 -14.85
CA SER A 41 -7.86 -5.76 -16.02
C SER A 41 -8.70 -6.97 -15.60
N LYS A 42 -9.94 -7.04 -16.08
CA LYS A 42 -10.87 -8.16 -15.85
C LYS A 42 -10.52 -9.40 -16.70
N GLY A 43 -9.25 -9.78 -16.75
CA GLY A 43 -8.70 -10.88 -17.56
C GLY A 43 -7.90 -11.88 -16.72
N GLU A 44 -8.19 -13.18 -16.89
CA GLU A 44 -7.72 -14.32 -16.10
C GLU A 44 -6.23 -14.71 -16.27
N GLU A 45 -5.33 -13.83 -16.72
CA GLU A 45 -3.93 -14.21 -16.90
C GLU A 45 -3.12 -14.06 -15.60
N SER A 46 -3.20 -15.07 -14.73
CA SER A 46 -2.30 -15.19 -13.58
C SER A 46 -0.92 -15.68 -14.05
N LYS A 47 0.13 -14.89 -13.82
CA LYS A 47 1.52 -15.28 -14.15
C LYS A 47 2.21 -15.74 -12.88
N MET A 48 2.81 -16.93 -12.93
CA MET A 48 3.65 -17.43 -11.85
C MET A 48 4.90 -16.55 -11.74
N SER A 49 5.17 -16.05 -10.54
CA SER A 49 6.12 -14.95 -10.32
C SER A 49 7.20 -15.26 -9.28
N TYR A 50 7.24 -16.51 -8.80
CA TYR A 50 8.26 -17.03 -7.91
C TYR A 50 9.68 -16.78 -8.48
N PRO A 51 10.65 -16.29 -7.67
CA PRO A 51 10.65 -16.19 -6.21
C PRO A 51 9.95 -14.96 -5.62
N ASN A 52 9.35 -14.10 -6.43
CA ASN A 52 8.69 -12.90 -5.93
C ASN A 52 7.32 -13.24 -5.34
N ILE A 53 7.04 -12.69 -4.16
CA ILE A 53 5.76 -12.81 -3.45
C ILE A 53 5.04 -11.48 -3.55
N PHE A 54 3.78 -11.51 -3.99
CA PHE A 54 2.93 -10.35 -4.16
C PHE A 54 1.84 -10.29 -3.09
N PHE A 55 1.50 -9.07 -2.69
CA PHE A 55 0.42 -8.76 -1.77
C PHE A 55 -0.53 -7.82 -2.51
N MET A 56 -1.60 -8.38 -3.06
CA MET A 56 -2.52 -7.67 -3.95
C MET A 56 -3.72 -7.18 -3.16
N ILE A 57 -4.30 -6.06 -3.61
CA ILE A 57 -5.50 -5.45 -3.04
C ILE A 57 -6.54 -5.38 -4.14
N ASP A 58 -7.37 -6.41 -4.25
CA ASP A 58 -8.29 -6.54 -5.39
C ASP A 58 -9.39 -5.47 -5.39
N ASN A 59 -9.83 -5.04 -4.20
CA ASN A 59 -10.86 -4.01 -4.04
C ASN A 59 -10.25 -2.64 -3.74
N PHE A 60 -9.17 -2.27 -4.44
CA PHE A 60 -8.46 -1.01 -4.18
C PHE A 60 -9.39 0.22 -4.23
N GLU A 61 -10.23 0.33 -5.28
CA GLU A 61 -11.17 1.45 -5.41
C GLU A 61 -12.15 1.51 -4.24
N GLU A 62 -12.70 0.38 -3.79
CA GLU A 62 -13.65 0.35 -2.68
C GLU A 62 -12.98 0.74 -1.35
N VAL A 63 -11.82 0.14 -1.05
CA VAL A 63 -11.14 0.28 0.24
C VAL A 63 -10.48 1.66 0.39
N PHE A 64 -9.98 2.23 -0.71
CA PHE A 64 -9.16 3.45 -0.70
C PHE A 64 -9.76 4.60 -1.52
N SER A 65 -11.04 4.52 -1.92
CA SER A 65 -11.75 5.60 -2.65
C SER A 65 -11.65 6.97 -1.99
N ASP A 66 -11.57 7.02 -0.66
CA ASP A 66 -11.48 8.25 0.12
C ASP A 66 -10.04 8.70 0.39
N MET A 67 -9.01 7.96 -0.05
CA MET A 67 -7.59 8.31 0.13
C MET A 67 -7.06 9.18 -1.02
N THR A 68 -7.44 10.45 -1.02
CA THR A 68 -6.84 11.48 -1.88
C THR A 68 -5.64 12.14 -1.20
N VAL A 69 -4.59 12.43 -1.97
CA VAL A 69 -3.37 13.13 -1.51
C VAL A 69 -3.34 14.52 -2.12
N GLY A 70 -3.26 15.56 -1.29
CA GLY A 70 -3.16 16.96 -1.67
C GLY A 70 -1.76 17.54 -1.51
N GLU A 71 -1.62 18.84 -1.84
CA GLU A 71 -0.35 19.57 -1.71
C GLU A 71 0.17 19.56 -0.26
N GLY A 72 1.46 19.26 -0.09
CA GLY A 72 2.10 19.11 1.23
C GLY A 72 1.80 17.79 1.95
N GLU A 73 0.88 16.97 1.43
CA GLU A 73 0.61 15.64 1.97
C GLU A 73 1.53 14.57 1.36
N MET A 74 1.59 13.43 2.03
CA MET A 74 2.26 12.22 1.57
C MET A 74 1.44 10.99 1.93
N VAL A 75 1.56 9.95 1.10
CA VAL A 75 1.01 8.63 1.43
C VAL A 75 2.12 7.74 1.97
N CYS A 76 1.87 7.16 3.13
CA CYS A 76 2.69 6.16 3.78
C CYS A 76 2.03 4.79 3.63
N VAL A 77 2.82 3.78 3.30
CA VAL A 77 2.38 2.40 3.18
C VAL A 77 3.27 1.53 4.03
N GLU A 78 2.65 0.65 4.81
CA GLU A 78 3.32 -0.35 5.63
C GLU A 78 2.65 -1.69 5.39
N LEU A 79 3.43 -2.75 5.29
CA LEU A 79 2.95 -4.12 5.23
C LEU A 79 3.57 -4.89 6.40
N VAL A 80 2.71 -5.47 7.22
CA VAL A 80 3.08 -6.17 8.44
C VAL A 80 2.66 -7.62 8.35
N ALA A 81 3.56 -8.51 8.74
CA ALA A 81 3.26 -9.93 8.93
C ALA A 81 3.14 -10.22 10.43
N SER A 82 2.12 -10.97 10.84
CA SER A 82 1.96 -11.46 12.20
C SER A 82 1.58 -12.93 12.22
N ASP A 83 1.87 -13.62 13.32
CA ASP A 83 1.28 -14.93 13.57
C ASP A 83 -0.15 -14.78 14.10
N LYS A 84 -0.95 -15.86 14.04
CA LYS A 84 -2.35 -15.85 14.49
C LYS A 84 -2.56 -15.46 15.96
N SER A 85 -1.54 -15.65 16.79
CA SER A 85 -1.60 -15.30 18.22
C SER A 85 -1.04 -13.90 18.52
N ASN A 86 -0.61 -13.15 17.48
CA ASN A 86 0.05 -11.85 17.60
C ASN A 86 1.23 -11.84 18.60
N THR A 87 1.89 -12.99 18.76
CA THR A 87 3.09 -13.13 19.59
C THR A 87 4.34 -12.70 18.83
N PHE A 88 4.32 -12.77 17.52
CA PHE A 88 5.38 -12.33 16.62
C PHE A 88 4.78 -11.44 15.53
N GLN A 89 5.35 -10.24 15.37
CA GLN A 89 4.98 -9.29 14.34
C GLN A 89 6.23 -8.65 13.74
N GLY A 90 6.24 -8.46 12.42
CA GLY A 90 7.34 -7.83 11.71
C GLY A 90 6.89 -7.01 10.51
N VAL A 91 7.48 -5.84 10.34
CA VAL A 91 7.30 -5.02 9.14
C VAL A 91 8.10 -5.64 8.01
N ILE A 92 7.41 -6.00 6.92
CA ILE A 92 8.04 -6.60 5.73
C ILE A 92 8.22 -5.59 4.59
N PHE A 93 7.45 -4.49 4.60
CA PHE A 93 7.65 -3.36 3.72
C PHE A 93 7.21 -2.07 4.40
N GLN A 94 7.96 -0.99 4.20
CA GLN A 94 7.59 0.34 4.61
C GLN A 94 8.08 1.34 3.56
N GLY A 95 7.18 2.21 3.11
CA GLY A 95 7.48 3.20 2.10
C GLY A 95 6.61 4.43 2.25
N SER A 96 7.07 5.54 1.69
CA SER A 96 6.27 6.76 1.64
C SER A 96 6.57 7.53 0.36
N ILE A 97 5.56 8.17 -0.20
CA ILE A 97 5.70 9.03 -1.37
C ILE A 97 4.96 10.34 -1.15
N ARG A 98 5.64 11.44 -1.42
CA ARG A 98 5.07 12.78 -1.30
C ARG A 98 4.23 13.15 -2.50
N TYR A 99 3.27 14.04 -2.30
CA TYR A 99 2.43 14.60 -3.35
C TYR A 99 3.24 15.10 -4.55
N GLU A 100 4.36 15.81 -4.33
CA GLU A 100 5.14 16.39 -5.42
C GLU A 100 5.76 15.33 -6.33
N ALA A 101 6.12 14.17 -5.78
CA ALA A 101 6.62 13.05 -6.57
C ALA A 101 5.51 12.40 -7.39
N LEU A 102 4.31 12.23 -6.82
CA LEU A 102 3.13 11.73 -7.53
C LEU A 102 2.71 12.68 -8.66
N LYS A 103 2.64 13.99 -8.37
CA LYS A 103 2.28 15.03 -9.34
C LYS A 103 3.24 15.04 -10.53
N LYS A 104 4.55 14.98 -10.30
CA LYS A 104 5.56 14.90 -11.38
C LYS A 104 5.33 13.69 -12.30
N VAL A 105 5.01 12.52 -11.75
CA VAL A 105 4.72 11.32 -12.55
C VAL A 105 3.43 11.48 -13.34
N TYR A 106 2.41 12.10 -12.75
CA TYR A 106 1.14 12.38 -13.42
C TYR A 106 1.32 13.38 -14.57
N ASP A 107 1.95 14.51 -14.33
CA ASP A 107 2.17 15.56 -15.33
C ASP A 107 2.95 15.04 -16.54
N ASN A 108 3.96 14.19 -16.32
CA ASN A 108 4.73 13.56 -17.39
C ASN A 108 3.93 12.57 -18.25
N ARG A 109 2.79 12.07 -17.78
CA ARG A 109 1.91 11.15 -18.56
C ARG A 109 0.89 11.90 -19.41
N VAL A 110 0.58 13.13 -19.04
CA VAL A 110 -0.44 13.98 -19.70
C VAL A 110 0.19 14.87 -20.78
N SER A 111 1.52 14.97 -20.80
CA SER A 111 2.29 15.69 -21.82
C SER A 111 2.73 14.81 -22.98
#